data_AF-A0A8T6WHM6-F1
#
_entry.id   AF-A0A8T6WHM6-F1
#
_cell.length_a   1.000
_cell.length_b   1.000
_cell.length_c   1.000
_cell.angle_alpha   90.00
_cell.angle_beta   90.00
_cell.angle_gamma   90.00
#
_symmetry.space_group_name_H-M   'P 1'
#
loop_
_entity.id
_entity.type
_entity.pdbx_description
1 polymer ?
#
loop_
_entity_poly.entity_id
_entity_poly.type
_entity_poly.pdbx_seq_one_letter_code
_entity_poly.pdbx_strand_id
1 'polypeptide(L)'
;MKVTLINPGSSSKAEVSSVLALKAPPLGLAFLAAVLERAGHSVSIVDAEVMDLTFSQLRHRIEGEQPDMVGVTSTTPAIHDALECVKAVKKASPHTVSVLGGPTCDVSAS
;
A
#
# COMPACT_ATOMS: atom_id res chain seq x y z
N MET A 1 13.68 -11.48 -1.52
CA MET A 1 12.45 -11.22 -0.73
C MET A 1 11.35 -10.81 -1.67
N LYS A 2 10.11 -11.17 -1.34
CA LYS A 2 8.89 -10.75 -2.00
C LYS A 2 8.31 -9.54 -1.26
N VAL A 3 8.20 -8.41 -1.95
CA VAL A 3 7.76 -7.13 -1.38
C VAL A 3 6.50 -6.67 -2.08
N THR A 4 5.46 -6.31 -1.32
CA THR A 4 4.22 -5.73 -1.87
C THR A 4 4.08 -4.29 -1.39
N LEU A 5 4.05 -3.34 -2.32
CA LEU A 5 3.83 -1.93 -2.04
C LEU A 5 2.35 -1.59 -2.25
N ILE A 6 1.69 -1.01 -1.26
CA ILE A 6 0.24 -0.78 -1.25
C ILE A 6 -0.05 0.72 -1.17
N ASN A 7 -0.80 1.22 -2.13
CA ASN A 7 -1.60 2.43 -1.98
C ASN A 7 -3.01 2.02 -1.51
N PRO A 8 -3.38 2.26 -0.25
CA PRO A 8 -4.65 1.80 0.32
C PRO A 8 -5.86 2.58 -0.22
N GLY A 9 -5.64 3.67 -0.96
CA GLY A 9 -6.69 4.62 -1.31
C GLY A 9 -7.17 5.41 -0.09
N SER A 10 -7.98 6.44 -0.30
CA SER A 10 -8.63 7.16 0.79
C SER A 10 -10.13 6.91 0.78
N SER A 11 -10.68 6.52 1.93
CA SER A 11 -12.12 6.48 2.16
C SER A 11 -12.72 7.90 2.18
N SER A 12 -11.91 8.89 2.55
CA SER A 12 -12.17 10.30 2.33
C SER A 12 -11.91 10.61 0.86
N LYS A 13 -12.97 10.65 0.05
CA LYS A 13 -12.89 11.30 -1.26
C LYS A 13 -12.47 12.74 -1.01
N ALA A 14 -11.20 13.07 -1.26
CA ALA A 14 -10.86 14.46 -1.52
C ALA A 14 -11.71 14.86 -2.72
N GLU A 15 -12.78 15.63 -2.49
CA GLU A 15 -13.86 15.90 -3.46
C GLU A 15 -13.30 16.34 -4.82
N VAL A 16 -12.13 16.98 -4.80
CA VAL A 16 -11.36 17.45 -5.96
C VAL A 16 -10.93 16.32 -6.91
N SER A 17 -10.51 15.14 -6.40
CA SER A 17 -10.08 14.00 -7.24
C SER A 17 -11.26 13.35 -7.95
N SER A 18 -12.39 13.21 -7.25
CA SER A 18 -13.64 12.67 -7.82
C SER A 18 -14.30 13.60 -8.83
N VAL A 19 -14.14 14.92 -8.69
CA VAL A 19 -14.69 15.91 -9.63
C VAL A 19 -13.87 16.00 -10.93
N LEU A 20 -12.56 15.69 -10.87
CA LEU A 20 -11.65 15.83 -12.01
C LEU A 20 -11.19 14.49 -12.62
N ALA A 21 -11.59 13.34 -12.05
CA ALA A 21 -11.18 12.00 -12.48
C ALA A 21 -9.64 11.81 -12.58
N LEU A 22 -8.87 12.57 -11.80
CA LEU A 22 -7.41 12.55 -11.82
C LEU A 22 -6.88 11.38 -10.96
N LYS A 23 -6.91 10.17 -11.50
CA LYS A 23 -6.17 9.01 -10.93
C LYS A 23 -4.72 9.08 -11.40
N ALA A 24 -3.87 9.80 -10.66
CA ALA A 24 -2.44 9.81 -10.92
C ALA A 24 -1.79 8.55 -10.32
N PRO A 25 -0.96 7.81 -11.06
CA PRO A 25 -0.25 6.65 -10.51
C PRO A 25 0.67 7.10 -9.37
N PRO A 26 0.85 6.29 -8.32
CA PRO A 26 1.68 6.63 -7.17
C PRO A 26 3.16 6.58 -7.56
N LEU A 27 3.67 7.67 -8.13
CA LEU A 27 5.05 7.76 -8.64
C LEU A 27 6.09 7.42 -7.56
N GLY A 28 5.85 7.81 -6.30
CA GLY A 28 6.71 7.42 -5.18
C GLY A 28 6.82 5.90 -5.00
N LEU A 29 5.72 5.16 -5.12
CA LEU A 29 5.73 3.70 -5.06
C LEU A 29 6.44 3.09 -6.27
N ALA A 30 6.26 3.67 -7.46
CA ALA A 30 6.96 3.20 -8.67
C ALA A 30 8.48 3.39 -8.55
N PHE A 31 8.94 4.51 -7.99
CA PHE A 31 10.36 4.72 -7.70
C PHE A 31 10.90 3.72 -6.66
N LEU A 32 10.16 3.49 -5.57
CA LEU A 32 10.54 2.48 -4.57
C LEU A 32 10.62 1.08 -5.18
N ALA A 33 9.64 0.71 -6.00
CA ALA A 33 9.64 -0.58 -6.69
C ALA A 33 10.87 -0.73 -7.59
N ALA A 34 11.17 0.26 -8.43
CA ALA A 34 12.34 0.22 -9.31
C ALA A 34 13.66 0.08 -8.53
N VAL A 35 13.80 0.74 -7.38
CA VAL A 35 14.99 0.62 -6.52
C VAL A 35 15.09 -0.78 -5.89
N LEU A 36 13.98 -1.30 -5.35
CA LEU A 36 13.91 -2.63 -4.73
C LEU A 36 14.16 -3.75 -5.75
N GLU A 37 13.61 -3.62 -6.95
CA GLU A 37 13.86 -4.54 -8.06
C GLU A 37 15.34 -4.55 -8.45
N ARG A 38 15.97 -3.36 -8.56
CA ARG A 38 17.42 -3.24 -8.82
C ARG A 38 18.28 -3.85 -7.71
N ALA A 39 17.77 -3.91 -6.47
CA ALA A 39 18.41 -4.59 -5.36
C ALA A 39 18.17 -6.12 -5.33
N GLY A 40 17.45 -6.67 -6.32
CA GLY A 40 17.20 -8.10 -6.46
C GLY A 40 15.97 -8.62 -5.71
N HIS A 41 15.06 -7.73 -5.28
CA HIS A 41 13.80 -8.13 -4.67
C HIS A 41 12.71 -8.33 -5.74
N SER A 42 11.77 -9.25 -5.48
CA SER A 42 10.56 -9.38 -6.29
C SER A 42 9.51 -8.43 -5.75
N VAL A 43 9.10 -7.44 -6.54
CA VAL A 43 8.20 -6.38 -6.07
C VAL A 43 6.85 -6.44 -6.79
N SER A 44 5.75 -6.23 -6.06
CA SER A 44 4.42 -5.95 -6.61
C SER A 44 3.90 -4.61 -6.10
N ILE A 45 3.14 -3.90 -6.93
CA ILE A 45 2.44 -2.67 -6.52
C ILE A 45 0.93 -2.97 -6.55
N VAL A 46 0.25 -2.66 -5.46
CA VAL A 46 -1.21 -2.75 -5.34
C VAL A 46 -1.75 -1.36 -5.09
N ASP A 47 -2.54 -0.86 -6.02
CA ASP A 47 -3.24 0.41 -5.88
C ASP A 47 -4.74 0.14 -5.71
N ALA A 48 -5.21 0.21 -4.47
CA ALA A 48 -6.58 -0.13 -4.14
C ALA A 48 -7.60 0.87 -4.73
N GLU A 49 -7.21 2.12 -4.94
CA GLU A 49 -8.09 3.14 -5.54
C GLU A 49 -8.22 2.98 -7.06
N VAL A 50 -7.12 2.64 -7.74
CA VAL A 50 -7.14 2.34 -9.18
C VAL A 50 -7.84 1.02 -9.46
N MET A 51 -7.61 0.01 -8.63
CA MET A 51 -8.15 -1.34 -8.80
C MET A 51 -9.55 -1.54 -8.18
N ASP A 52 -10.12 -0.50 -7.54
CA ASP A 52 -11.42 -0.52 -6.86
C ASP A 52 -11.54 -1.70 -5.87
N LEU A 53 -10.48 -1.91 -5.08
CA LEU A 53 -10.37 -3.04 -4.16
C LEU A 53 -10.94 -2.70 -2.79
N THR A 54 -11.79 -3.59 -2.30
CA THR A 54 -12.16 -3.61 -0.88
C THR A 54 -11.02 -4.16 -0.02
N PHE A 55 -10.99 -3.80 1.27
CA PHE A 55 -10.03 -4.38 2.21
C PHE A 55 -10.09 -5.92 2.27
N SER A 56 -11.25 -6.54 2.03
CA SER A 56 -11.38 -8.00 1.97
C SER A 56 -10.66 -8.59 0.76
N GLN A 57 -10.78 -7.98 -0.42
CA GLN A 57 -10.08 -8.41 -1.62
C GLN A 57 -8.57 -8.16 -1.50
N LEU A 58 -8.18 -7.04 -0.90
CA LEU A 58 -6.78 -6.76 -0.58
C LEU A 58 -6.21 -7.84 0.34
N ARG A 59 -6.93 -8.22 1.39
CA ARG A 59 -6.53 -9.30 2.31
C ARG A 59 -6.32 -10.62 1.56
N HIS A 60 -7.28 -11.05 0.75
CA HIS A 60 -7.15 -12.29 -0.04
C HIS A 60 -5.97 -12.24 -1.01
N ARG A 61 -5.67 -11.08 -1.58
CA ARG A 61 -4.50 -10.92 -2.43
C ARG A 61 -3.20 -11.11 -1.65
N ILE A 62 -3.11 -10.53 -0.45
CA ILE A 62 -1.93 -10.70 0.41
C ILE A 62 -1.79 -12.16 0.89
N GLU A 63 -2.89 -12.83 1.21
CA GLU A 63 -2.89 -14.27 1.56
C GLU A 63 -2.34 -15.13 0.42
N GLY A 64 -2.71 -14.83 -0.83
CA GLY A 64 -2.21 -15.55 -2.00
C GLY A 64 -0.79 -15.17 -2.40
N GLU A 65 -0.39 -13.91 -2.20
CA GLU A 65 0.96 -13.44 -2.54
C GLU A 65 1.99 -13.86 -1.47
N GLN A 66 1.61 -13.97 -0.20
CA GLN A 66 2.53 -14.22 0.93
C GLN A 66 3.84 -13.41 0.84
N PRO A 67 3.77 -12.07 0.90
CA PRO A 67 4.96 -11.24 0.87
C PRO A 67 5.76 -11.34 2.17
N ASP A 68 7.09 -11.28 2.06
CA ASP A 68 7.99 -11.14 3.21
C ASP A 68 7.83 -9.75 3.85
N MET A 69 7.55 -8.74 3.03
CA MET A 69 7.38 -7.35 3.45
C MET A 69 6.26 -6.65 2.69
N VAL A 70 5.49 -5.82 3.40
CA VAL A 70 4.50 -4.91 2.84
C VAL A 70 4.87 -3.47 3.17
N GLY A 71 4.94 -2.61 2.16
CA GLY A 71 5.10 -1.16 2.33
C GLY A 71 3.78 -0.46 2.04
N VAL A 72 3.20 0.26 2.99
CA VAL A 72 1.94 1.01 2.81
C VAL A 72 2.26 2.50 2.72
N THR A 73 1.85 3.14 1.62
CA THR A 73 1.94 4.61 1.52
C THR A 73 0.75 5.28 2.21
N SER A 74 1.01 6.37 2.91
CA SER A 74 0.03 7.14 3.66
C SER A 74 0.27 8.63 3.45
N THR A 75 -0.71 9.31 2.89
CA THR A 75 -0.82 10.77 2.91
C THR A 75 -1.66 11.20 4.12
N THR A 76 -1.54 12.45 4.58
CA THR A 76 -2.29 12.98 5.75
C THR A 76 -3.77 12.57 5.84
N PRO A 77 -4.59 12.61 4.77
CA PRO A 77 -5.99 12.18 4.85
C PRO A 77 -6.20 10.65 4.88
N ALA A 78 -5.19 9.85 4.55
CA ALA A 78 -5.28 8.40 4.35
C ALA A 78 -4.63 7.56 5.47
N ILE A 79 -4.20 8.19 6.58
CA ILE A 79 -3.48 7.48 7.64
C ILE A 79 -4.33 6.43 8.37
N HIS A 80 -5.64 6.68 8.51
CA HIS A 80 -6.57 5.70 9.07
C HIS A 80 -6.73 4.48 8.15
N ASP A 81 -6.88 4.72 6.84
CA ASP A 81 -6.98 3.65 5.85
C ASP A 81 -5.69 2.82 5.76
N ALA A 82 -4.53 3.48 5.87
CA ALA A 82 -3.23 2.82 5.92
C ALA A 82 -3.07 1.93 7.17
N LEU A 83 -3.53 2.37 8.34
CA LEU A 83 -3.51 1.56 9.56
C LEU A 83 -4.45 0.33 9.46
N GLU A 84 -5.65 0.51 8.92
CA GLU A 84 -6.57 -0.61 8.68
C GLU A 84 -6.01 -1.60 7.65
N CYS A 85 -5.32 -1.10 6.61
CA CYS A 85 -4.58 -1.93 5.67
C CYS A 85 -3.51 -2.77 6.38
N VAL A 86 -2.68 -2.16 7.25
CA VAL A 86 -1.65 -2.89 8.00
C VAL A 86 -2.26 -3.95 8.92
N LYS A 87 -3.39 -3.65 9.59
CA LYS A 87 -4.12 -4.64 10.40
C LYS A 87 -4.64 -5.80 9.54
N ALA A 88 -5.16 -5.52 8.36
CA ALA A 88 -5.62 -6.55 7.42
C ALA A 88 -4.46 -7.44 6.95
N VAL A 89 -3.31 -6.84 6.63
CA VAL A 89 -2.08 -7.54 6.26
C VAL A 89 -1.60 -8.46 7.38
N LYS A 90 -1.52 -7.98 8.62
CA LYS A 90 -1.09 -8.80 9.77
C LYS A 90 -2.05 -9.95 10.07
N LYS A 91 -3.36 -9.78 9.82
CA LYS A 91 -4.34 -10.86 9.94
C LYS A 91 -4.18 -11.91 8.83
N ALA A 92 -3.88 -11.49 7.60
CA ALA A 92 -3.63 -12.36 6.46
C ALA A 92 -2.32 -13.14 6.57
N SER A 93 -1.25 -12.44 6.99
CA SER A 93 0.10 -12.97 7.05
C SER A 93 0.83 -12.38 8.26
N PRO A 94 0.78 -13.05 9.42
CA PRO A 94 1.37 -12.55 10.67
C PRO A 94 2.88 -12.35 10.60
N HIS A 95 3.56 -13.11 9.74
CA HIS A 95 5.02 -13.08 9.57
C HIS A 95 5.50 -11.98 8.63
N THR A 96 4.60 -11.33 7.89
CA THR A 96 4.95 -10.22 7.01
C THR A 96 5.38 -9.00 7.82
N VAL A 97 6.52 -8.42 7.45
CA VAL A 97 6.98 -7.14 7.98
C VAL A 97 6.17 -6.03 7.32
N SER A 98 5.50 -5.19 8.11
CA SER A 98 4.71 -4.07 7.58
C SER A 98 5.44 -2.76 7.86
N VAL A 99 5.67 -1.97 6.82
CA VAL A 99 6.27 -0.63 6.91
C VAL A 99 5.24 0.38 6.43
N LEU A 100 5.03 1.45 7.20
CA LEU A 100 4.16 2.55 6.82
C LEU A 100 5.03 3.78 6.54
N GLY A 101 4.79 4.45 5.42
CA GLY A 101 5.57 5.62 5.00
C GLY A 101 4.75 6.59 4.16
N GLY A 102 5.32 7.75 3.82
CA GLY A 102 4.66 8.78 3.02
C GLY A 102 5.09 10.19 3.44
N PRO A 103 4.67 11.24 2.72
CA PRO A 103 5.17 12.61 2.93
C PRO A 103 4.90 13.16 4.34
N THR A 104 3.97 12.56 5.08
CA THR A 104 3.61 12.93 6.45
C THR A 104 3.78 11.81 7.47
N CYS A 105 4.37 10.67 7.09
CA CYS A 105 4.53 9.53 8.00
C CYS A 105 6.01 9.27 8.28
N ASP A 106 6.39 9.40 9.55
CA ASP A 106 7.63 8.86 10.09
C ASP A 106 7.58 7.32 10.05
N VAL A 107 8.66 6.71 9.56
CA VAL A 107 8.79 5.24 9.46
C VAL A 107 8.80 4.61 10.86
N SER A 108 7.81 3.74 11.13
CA SER A 108 7.82 2.86 12.29
C SER A 108 7.70 1.41 11.82
N ALA A 109 8.65 0.57 12.21
CA ALA A 109 8.67 -0.85 11.92
C ALA A 109 8.38 -1.61 13.23
N SER A 110 7.37 -2.47 13.22
CA SER A 110 7.04 -3.38 14.35
C SER A 110 6.73 -4.81 13.90
#